data_AF-A0A453ADM3-F1
#
_entry.id   AF-A0A453ADM3-F1
#
_cell.length_a   1.000
_cell.length_b   1.000
_cell.length_c   1.000
_cell.angle_alpha   90.00
_cell.angle_beta   90.00
_cell.angle_gamma   90.00
#
_symmetry.space_group_name_H-M   'P 1'
#
loop_
_entity.id
_entity.type
_entity.pdbx_description
1 polymer ?
#
loop_
_entity_poly.entity_id
_entity_poly.type
_entity_poly.pdbx_seq_one_letter_code
_entity_poly.pdbx_strand_id
1 'polypeptide(L)' 'RGSTLQVMGIVNDANGEWAIVGGTGKLSMARGTVKFTTVQSSPNIESYKKIDIHAFYTTQPTV' A
#
# COMPACT_ATOMS: atom_id res chain seq x y z
N ARG A 1 -1.84 -10.88 12.68
CA ARG A 1 -2.21 -9.49 13.05
C ARG A 1 -0.92 -8.80 13.50
N GLY A 2 -0.62 -7.59 13.02
CA GLY A 2 0.64 -6.88 13.32
C GLY A 2 1.70 -6.90 12.21
N SER A 3 1.43 -7.51 11.06
CA SER A 3 2.28 -7.34 9.87
C SER A 3 2.06 -5.98 9.24
N THR A 4 3.13 -5.39 8.70
CA THR A 4 3.08 -4.07 8.05
C THR A 4 3.55 -4.14 6.60
N LEU A 5 3.12 -3.16 5.81
CA LEU A 5 3.71 -2.84 4.51
C LEU A 5 4.22 -1.40 4.60
N GLN A 6 5.42 -1.16 4.07
CA GLN A 6 5.91 0.18 3.81
C GLN A 6 5.70 0.46 2.33
N VAL A 7 5.10 1.60 2.02
CA VAL A 7 4.79 2.03 0.66
C VAL A 7 5.36 3.40 0.37
N MET A 8 5.72 3.66 -0.88
CA MET A 8 6.25 4.95 -1.31
C MET A 8 5.75 5.31 -2.71
N GLY A 9 5.42 6.58 -2.90
CA GLY A 9 5.04 7.15 -4.18
C GLY A 9 4.42 8.53 -3.99
N ILE A 10 4.13 9.21 -5.09
CA ILE A 10 3.64 10.59 -5.06
C ILE A 10 2.11 10.63 -5.12
N VAL A 11 1.49 11.64 -4.51
CA VAL A 11 0.04 11.82 -4.46
C VAL A 11 -0.32 13.12 -5.16
N ASN A 12 -0.14 13.12 -6.48
CA ASN A 12 -0.32 14.31 -7.32
C ASN A 12 -1.69 14.33 -7.99
N ASP A 13 -2.24 13.14 -8.19
CA ASP A 13 -3.39 12.90 -9.04
C ASP A 13 -4.51 12.21 -8.25
N ALA A 14 -5.73 12.25 -8.80
CA ALA A 14 -6.88 11.53 -8.24
C ALA A 14 -6.64 10.01 -8.20
N ASN A 15 -5.86 9.51 -9.15
CA ASN A 15 -5.52 8.10 -9.28
C ASN A 15 -4.00 7.96 -9.33
N GLY A 16 -3.48 6.87 -8.80
CA GLY A 16 -2.04 6.63 -8.86
C GLY A 16 -1.63 5.29 -8.30
N GLU A 17 -0.33 5.13 -8.17
CA GLU A 17 0.28 3.89 -7.70
C GLU A 17 1.43 4.19 -6.74
N TRP A 18 1.51 3.41 -5.66
CA TRP A 18 2.63 3.40 -4.74
C TRP A 18 3.36 2.06 -4.86
N ALA A 19 4.69 2.10 -4.82
CA ALA A 19 5.49 0.90 -4.71
C ALA A 19 5.46 0.40 -3.26
N ILE A 20 5.30 -0.92 -3.08
CA ILE A 20 5.58 -1.58 -1.81
C ILE A 20 7.09 -1.76 -1.73
N VAL A 21 7.72 -1.04 -0.80
CA VAL A 21 9.19 -1.03 -0.63
C VAL A 21 9.66 -2.01 0.45
N GLY A 22 8.73 -2.61 1.19
CA GLY A 22 9.03 -3.62 2.19
C GLY A 22 7.80 -4.01 3.01
N GLY A 23 8.00 -4.96 3.93
CA GLY A 23 7.00 -5.37 4.90
C GLY A 23 7.61 -6.13 6.06
N THR A 24 6.80 -6.40 7.10
CA THR A 24 7.24 -7.04 8.35
C THR A 24 6.35 -8.22 8.77
N GLY A 25 6.89 -9.08 9.64
CA GLY A 25 6.21 -10.28 10.12
C GLY A 25 5.86 -11.24 8.97
N LYS A 26 4.59 -11.66 8.88
CA LYS A 26 4.09 -12.52 7.78
C LYS A 26 4.27 -11.93 6.38
N LEU A 27 4.52 -10.62 6.26
CA LEU A 27 4.75 -9.90 5.01
C LEU A 27 6.22 -9.49 4.85
N SER A 28 7.14 -10.18 5.54
CA SER A 28 8.58 -9.92 5.40
C SER A 28 9.01 -10.02 3.94
N MET A 29 9.90 -9.11 3.53
CA MET A 29 10.38 -8.98 2.15
C MET A 29 9.28 -8.73 1.12
N ALA A 30 8.14 -8.14 1.52
CA ALA A 30 7.08 -7.80 0.59
C ALA A 30 7.53 -6.77 -0.46
N ARG A 31 7.14 -7.02 -1.71
CA ARG A 31 7.27 -6.11 -2.85
C ARG A 31 5.98 -6.12 -3.67
N GLY A 32 5.77 -5.12 -4.51
CA GLY A 32 4.57 -5.03 -5.35
C GLY A 32 4.05 -3.60 -5.43
N THR A 33 2.75 -3.46 -5.63
CA THR A 33 2.11 -2.19 -5.94
C THR A 33 0.82 -2.00 -5.16
N VAL A 34 0.55 -0.76 -4.78
CA VAL A 34 -0.71 -0.31 -4.22
C VAL A 34 -1.31 0.70 -5.18
N LYS A 35 -2.42 0.33 -5.84
CA LYS A 35 -3.16 1.26 -6.70
C LYS A 35 -4.18 2.00 -5.85
N PHE A 36 -4.34 3.29 -6.09
CA PHE A 36 -5.36 4.09 -5.44
C PHE A 36 -6.22 4.86 -6.44
N THR A 37 -7.47 5.04 -6.08
CA THR A 37 -8.45 5.82 -6.82
C THR A 37 -9.25 6.65 -5.84
N THR A 38 -9.23 7.97 -5.98
CA THR A 38 -10.07 8.87 -5.16
C THR A 38 -11.53 8.63 -5.51
N VAL A 39 -12.33 8.25 -4.52
CA VAL A 39 -13.78 8.01 -4.66
C VAL A 39 -14.62 9.19 -4.19
N GLN A 40 -14.07 10.00 -3.27
CA GLN A 40 -14.69 11.23 -2.79
C GLN A 40 -13.58 12.18 -2.31
N SER A 41 -13.72 13.47 -2.57
CA SER A 41 -12.76 14.48 -2.13
C SER A 41 -13.45 15.77 -1.77
N SER A 42 -13.21 16.24 -0.55
CA SER A 42 -13.58 17.56 -0.06
C SER A 42 -12.28 18.38 0.03
N PRO A 43 -12.05 19.37 -0.85
CA PRO A 43 -10.80 20.12 -0.89
C PRO A 43 -10.41 20.66 0.49
N ASN A 44 -9.16 20.44 0.90
CA ASN A 44 -8.59 20.87 2.18
C ASN A 44 -9.21 20.27 3.45
N ILE A 45 -10.12 19.31 3.33
CA ILE A 45 -10.79 18.66 4.48
C ILE A 45 -10.40 17.19 4.53
N GLU A 46 -10.80 16.43 3.50
CA GLU A 46 -10.65 14.98 3.48
C GLU A 46 -10.69 14.42 2.06
N SER A 47 -10.06 13.26 1.87
CA SER A 47 -10.12 12.49 0.63
C SER A 47 -10.27 11.01 0.97
N TYR A 48 -11.29 10.39 0.40
CA TYR A 48 -11.51 8.95 0.47
C TYR A 48 -10.91 8.32 -0.78
N LYS A 49 -10.04 7.34 -0.58
CA LYS A 49 -9.40 6.57 -1.66
C LYS A 49 -9.75 5.10 -1.52
N LYS A 50 -10.19 4.48 -2.61
CA LYS A 50 -10.17 3.03 -2.75
C LYS A 50 -8.71 2.61 -2.95
N ILE A 51 -8.29 1.57 -2.24
CA ILE A 51 -6.93 1.02 -2.29
C ILE A 51 -6.98 -0.43 -2.75
N ASP A 52 -6.25 -0.77 -3.81
CA ASP A 52 -6.07 -2.13 -4.30
C ASP A 52 -4.60 -2.56 -4.09
N ILE A 53 -4.37 -3.47 -3.15
CA ILE A 53 -3.04 -3.92 -2.73
C ILE A 53 -2.68 -5.23 -3.44
N HIS A 54 -1.57 -5.23 -4.19
CA HIS A 54 -0.99 -6.42 -4.79
C HIS A 54 0.43 -6.62 -4.26
N ALA A 55 0.59 -7.57 -3.33
CA ALA A 55 1.85 -7.84 -2.65
C ALA A 55 2.34 -9.26 -2.96
N PHE A 56 3.62 -9.36 -3.29
CA PHE A 56 4.38 -10.60 -3.33
C PHE A 56 5.32 -10.60 -2.13
N TYR A 57 5.29 -11.65 -1.32
CA TYR A 57 6.09 -11.76 -0.11
C TYR A 57 6.60 -13.18 0.07
N THR A 58 7.69 -13.32 0.80
CA THR A 58 8.20 -14.64 1.20
C THR A 58 7.53 -15.05 2.49
N THR A 59 6.93 -16.23 2.53
CA THR A 59 6.43 -16.80 3.78
C THR A 59 7.61 -17.03 4.72
N GLN A 60 7.57 -16.41 5.89
CA GLN A 60 8.59 -16.65 6.90
C GLN A 60 8.56 -18.13 7.31
N PRO A 61 9.70 -18.86 7.27
CA PRO A 61 9.76 -20.20 7.83
C PRO A 61 9.37 -20.13 9.31
N THR A 62 8.42 -20.95 9.74
CA THR A 62 8.28 -21.26 11.17
C THR A 62 9.54 -21.98 11.60
N VAL A 63 10.37 -21.30 12.38
CA VAL A 63 11.51 -21.91 13.09
C VAL A 63 10.96 -22.76 14.23
#